data_AF-A0A174B945-F1
#
_entry.id   AF-A0A174B945-F1
#
_cell.length_a   1.000
_cell.length_b   1.000
_cell.length_c   1.000
_cell.angle_alpha   90.00
_cell.angle_beta   90.00
_cell.angle_gamma   90.00
#
_symmetry.space_group_name_H-M   'P 1'
#
loop_
_entity.id
_entity.type
_entity.pdbx_description
1 polymer ?
#
loop_
_entity_poly.entity_id
_entity_poly.type
_entity_poly.pdbx_seq_one_letter_code
_entity_poly.pdbx_strand_id
1 'polypeptide(L)'
;MNKDMVYAAFYQLMVEPDKYIGKTLCIDGLYYTGQNEKTGTYYHYSIIKDALACCSQGLEFVWGDVLHVYSDEYPKDETEIEVKGTFKTYKEPGDDTLYCHLVNSEMQVK
;
A
#
# COMPACT_ATOMS: atom_id res chain seq x y z
N MET A 1 -18.71 4.55 0.74
CA MET A 1 -18.34 4.18 -0.65
C MET A 1 -18.65 2.70 -0.84
N ASN A 2 -19.21 2.28 -1.98
CA ASN A 2 -19.49 0.86 -2.21
C ASN A 2 -18.16 0.10 -2.45
N LYS A 3 -17.95 -1.05 -1.80
CA LYS A 3 -16.71 -1.85 -1.85
C LYS A 3 -16.32 -2.23 -3.28
N ASP A 4 -17.31 -2.47 -4.14
CA ASP A 4 -17.13 -2.81 -5.55
C ASP A 4 -16.42 -1.70 -6.36
N MET A 5 -16.66 -0.43 -6.00
CA MET A 5 -16.05 0.72 -6.69
C MET A 5 -14.60 0.93 -6.29
N VAL A 6 -14.24 0.61 -5.05
CA VAL A 6 -12.86 0.71 -4.54
C VAL A 6 -12.00 -0.37 -5.21
N TYR A 7 -12.51 -1.59 -5.34
CA TYR A 7 -11.80 -2.66 -6.03
C TYR A 7 -11.61 -2.38 -7.52
N ALA A 8 -12.65 -1.92 -8.23
CA ALA A 8 -12.55 -1.58 -9.65
C ALA A 8 -11.50 -0.47 -9.90
N ALA A 9 -11.41 0.51 -9.00
CA ALA A 9 -10.39 1.55 -9.06
C ALA A 9 -8.98 0.99 -8.78
N PHE A 10 -8.84 0.07 -7.82
CA PHE A 10 -7.56 -0.59 -7.53
C PHE A 10 -7.09 -1.46 -8.71
N TYR A 11 -7.99 -2.23 -9.30
CA TYR A 11 -7.68 -3.02 -10.49
C TYR A 11 -7.27 -2.11 -11.67
N GLN A 12 -8.02 -1.03 -11.92
CA GLN A 12 -7.64 -0.07 -12.96
C GLN A 12 -6.28 0.60 -12.68
N LEU A 13 -5.94 0.82 -11.42
CA LEU A 13 -4.62 1.30 -11.01
C LEU A 13 -3.53 0.28 -11.32
N MET A 14 -3.78 -1.01 -11.12
CA MET A 14 -2.80 -2.06 -11.46
C MET A 14 -2.64 -2.22 -12.98
N VAL A 15 -3.70 -2.01 -13.76
CA VAL A 15 -3.66 -2.09 -15.23
C VAL A 15 -3.03 -0.85 -15.86
N GLU A 16 -3.29 0.33 -15.32
CA GLU A 16 -2.81 1.61 -15.87
C GLU A 16 -2.21 2.52 -14.77
N PRO A 17 -1.12 2.10 -14.09
CA PRO A 17 -0.58 2.81 -12.94
C PRO A 17 -0.16 4.25 -13.27
N ASP A 18 0.34 4.50 -14.49
CA ASP A 18 0.77 5.82 -14.96
C ASP A 18 -0.33 6.88 -14.86
N LYS A 19 -1.60 6.50 -14.99
CA LYS A 19 -2.74 7.43 -14.89
C LYS A 19 -3.03 7.89 -13.46
N TYR A 20 -2.43 7.22 -12.48
CA TYR A 20 -2.65 7.49 -11.06
C TYR A 20 -1.43 8.10 -10.38
N ILE A 21 -0.25 8.12 -11.04
CA ILE A 21 0.96 8.72 -10.48
C ILE A 21 0.69 10.18 -10.11
N GLY A 22 1.04 10.53 -8.86
CA GLY A 22 0.84 11.87 -8.30
C GLY A 22 -0.58 12.14 -7.79
N LYS A 23 -1.54 11.22 -7.95
CA LYS A 23 -2.88 11.36 -7.36
C LYS A 23 -2.89 10.94 -5.90
N THR A 24 -3.72 11.59 -5.10
CA THR A 24 -4.02 11.15 -3.74
C THR A 24 -5.06 10.03 -3.79
N LEU A 25 -4.73 8.89 -3.20
CA LEU A 25 -5.60 7.74 -3.04
C LEU A 25 -5.94 7.55 -1.57
N CYS A 26 -7.13 6.99 -1.31
CA CYS A 26 -7.58 6.60 0.02
C CYS A 26 -7.99 5.14 -0.04
N ILE A 27 -7.40 4.31 0.82
CA ILE A 27 -7.54 2.85 0.78
C ILE A 27 -7.93 2.35 2.15
N ASP A 28 -9.06 1.63 2.17
CA ASP A 28 -9.51 0.87 3.32
C ASP A 28 -9.06 -0.57 3.19
N GLY A 29 -8.35 -1.08 4.20
CA GLY A 29 -7.79 -2.42 4.15
C GLY A 29 -7.35 -2.96 5.49
N LEU A 30 -6.79 -4.15 5.46
CA LEU A 30 -6.10 -4.77 6.57
C LEU A 30 -4.62 -4.38 6.53
N TYR A 31 -4.09 -3.98 7.67
CA TYR A 31 -2.67 -3.75 7.84
C TYR A 31 -1.90 -5.07 7.87
N TYR A 32 -0.79 -5.12 7.14
CA TYR A 32 0.18 -6.20 7.20
C TYR A 32 1.60 -5.67 7.08
N THR A 33 2.55 -6.41 7.65
CA THR A 33 3.99 -6.17 7.48
C THR A 33 4.66 -7.27 6.66
N GLY A 34 5.61 -6.88 5.82
CA GLY A 34 6.52 -7.80 5.14
C GLY A 34 7.95 -7.42 5.42
N GLN A 35 8.84 -8.40 5.56
CA GLN A 35 10.26 -8.16 5.76
C GLN A 35 11.04 -8.70 4.56
N ASN A 36 11.95 -7.89 4.02
CA ASN A 36 12.95 -8.38 3.09
C ASN A 36 14.04 -9.11 3.87
N GLU A 37 14.08 -10.44 3.76
CA GLU A 37 15.05 -11.29 4.49
C GLU A 37 16.52 -10.94 4.19
N LYS A 38 16.81 -10.35 3.02
CA LYS A 38 18.18 -10.01 2.62
C LYS A 38 18.68 -8.71 3.24
N THR A 39 17.80 -7.71 3.36
CA THR A 39 18.16 -6.37 3.86
C THR A 39 17.70 -6.14 5.29
N GLY A 40 16.77 -6.94 5.80
CA GLY A 40 16.09 -6.72 7.08
C GLY A 40 15.04 -5.60 7.03
N THR A 41 14.82 -4.98 5.86
CA THR A 41 13.89 -3.84 5.70
C THR A 41 12.45 -4.30 5.87
N TYR A 42 11.69 -3.56 6.68
CA TYR A 42 10.25 -3.75 6.84
C TYR A 42 9.47 -2.88 5.84
N TYR A 43 8.43 -3.47 5.27
CA TYR A 43 7.49 -2.85 4.36
C TYR A 43 6.09 -3.00 4.94
N HIS A 44 5.28 -1.97 4.74
CA HIS A 44 3.95 -1.85 5.31
C HIS A 44 2.92 -1.88 4.20
N TYR A 45 1.90 -2.72 4.35
CA TYR A 45 0.91 -2.97 3.32
C TYR A 45 -0.50 -2.74 3.84
N SER A 46 -1.34 -2.15 2.99
CA SER A 46 -2.79 -2.18 3.15
C SER A 46 -3.38 -3.20 2.17
N ILE A 47 -3.98 -4.27 2.68
CA ILE A 47 -4.61 -5.34 1.90
C ILE A 47 -6.11 -5.08 1.83
N ILE A 48 -6.61 -4.82 0.62
CA ILE A 48 -8.03 -4.55 0.39
C ILE A 48 -8.84 -5.85 0.57
N LYS A 49 -9.81 -5.82 1.47
CA LYS A 49 -10.57 -7.01 1.94
C LYS A 49 -11.54 -7.63 0.91
N ASP A 50 -11.65 -7.09 -0.29
CA ASP A 50 -12.65 -7.53 -1.28
C ASP A 50 -12.15 -7.30 -2.71
N ALA A 51 -11.53 -8.34 -3.28
CA ALA A 51 -10.73 -8.22 -4.50
C ALA A 51 -10.30 -9.58 -5.10
N LEU A 52 -11.16 -10.62 -5.08
CA LEU A 52 -10.98 -11.87 -5.85
C LEU A 52 -9.54 -12.44 -5.90
N ALA A 53 -9.02 -12.85 -4.75
CA ALA A 53 -8.02 -13.91 -4.50
C ALA A 53 -7.28 -14.55 -5.70
N CYS A 54 -6.38 -13.83 -6.37
CA CYS A 54 -5.43 -14.47 -7.30
C CYS A 54 -3.96 -14.10 -7.02
N CYS A 55 -3.73 -12.90 -6.49
CA CYS A 55 -2.45 -12.50 -5.92
C CYS A 55 -2.77 -11.68 -4.67
N SER A 56 -2.18 -11.99 -3.51
CA SER A 56 -2.29 -11.17 -2.30
C SER A 56 -1.61 -9.81 -2.50
N GLN A 57 -2.16 -8.97 -3.37
CA GLN A 57 -1.62 -7.67 -3.75
C GLN A 57 -2.10 -6.65 -2.72
N GLY A 58 -1.30 -6.48 -1.67
CA GLY A 58 -1.37 -5.29 -0.83
C GLY A 58 -0.73 -4.10 -1.55
N LEU A 59 -1.20 -2.89 -1.26
CA LEU A 59 -0.48 -1.69 -1.67
C LEU A 59 0.50 -1.30 -0.57
N GLU A 60 1.78 -1.21 -0.93
CA GLU A 60 2.81 -0.68 -0.04
C GLU A 60 2.50 0.78 0.28
N PHE A 61 2.72 1.19 1.53
CA PHE A 61 2.64 2.60 1.89
C PHE A 61 3.77 3.00 2.84
N VAL A 62 4.19 4.25 2.68
CA VAL A 62 5.08 4.95 3.60
C VAL A 62 4.20 5.92 4.40
N TRP A 63 4.05 5.62 5.69
CA TRP A 63 3.41 6.53 6.65
C TRP A 63 4.35 7.70 6.93
N GLY A 64 3.89 8.94 6.76
CA GLY A 64 4.69 10.14 6.95
C GLY A 64 5.88 10.28 5.99
N ASP A 65 6.90 11.04 6.41
CA ASP A 65 8.10 11.36 5.62
C ASP A 65 9.27 10.41 5.93
N VAL A 66 9.22 9.13 5.52
CA VAL A 66 10.34 8.14 5.45
C VAL A 66 11.18 7.94 6.74
N LEU A 67 10.92 8.69 7.80
CA LEU A 67 11.70 8.80 9.05
C LEU A 67 11.03 8.02 10.19
N HIS A 68 9.88 7.40 9.93
CA HIS A 68 9.31 6.42 10.84
C HIS A 68 10.14 5.14 10.76
N VAL A 69 11.30 5.18 11.44
CA VAL A 69 11.97 4.00 11.95
C VAL A 69 10.89 3.20 12.66
N TYR A 70 10.67 1.97 12.20
CA TYR A 70 9.72 1.00 12.74
C TYR A 70 9.51 1.22 14.25
N SER A 71 8.41 1.88 14.56
CA SER A 71 8.03 2.28 15.91
C SER A 71 6.91 1.35 16.35
N ASP A 72 6.80 1.08 17.66
CA ASP A 72 5.66 0.36 18.28
C ASP A 72 4.28 1.00 17.96
N GLU A 73 4.26 2.11 17.22
CA GLU A 73 3.09 2.84 16.74
C GLU A 73 2.35 2.17 15.57
N TYR A 74 2.98 1.21 14.88
CA TYR A 74 2.27 0.46 13.85
C TYR A 74 1.28 -0.54 14.46
N PRO A 75 0.08 -0.70 13.89
CA PRO A 75 -0.90 -1.65 14.39
C PRO A 75 -0.44 -3.11 14.19
N LYS A 76 -1.16 -4.06 14.79
CA LYS A 76 -0.91 -5.49 14.55
C LYS A 76 -1.40 -5.88 13.16
N ASP A 77 -0.79 -6.91 12.58
CA ASP A 77 -1.32 -7.52 11.36
C ASP A 77 -2.82 -7.85 11.53
N GLU A 78 -3.58 -7.77 10.43
CA GLU A 78 -5.04 -7.95 10.39
C GLU A 78 -5.86 -6.83 11.06
N THR A 79 -5.22 -5.73 11.49
CA THR A 79 -5.95 -4.54 11.97
C THR A 79 -6.55 -3.78 10.80
N GLU A 80 -7.81 -3.35 10.92
CA GLU A 80 -8.44 -2.50 9.90
C GLU A 80 -7.87 -1.08 9.95
N ILE A 81 -7.41 -0.61 8.79
CA ILE A 81 -6.82 0.72 8.61
C ILE A 81 -7.39 1.42 7.39
N GLU A 82 -7.35 2.74 7.43
CA GLU A 82 -7.50 3.62 6.28
C GLU A 82 -6.14 4.29 6.02
N VAL A 83 -5.64 4.18 4.79
CA VAL A 83 -4.39 4.82 4.35
C VAL A 83 -4.72 5.81 3.25
N LYS A 84 -4.32 7.06 3.43
CA LYS A 84 -4.46 8.12 2.45
C LYS A 84 -3.10 8.67 2.08
N GLY A 85 -2.70 8.55 0.81
CA GLY A 85 -1.36 8.98 0.38
C GLY A 85 -1.28 9.28 -1.10
N THR A 86 -0.12 9.74 -1.54
CA THR A 86 0.16 10.04 -2.95
C THR A 86 0.68 8.81 -3.65
N PHE A 87 0.00 8.38 -4.72
CA PHE A 87 0.43 7.23 -5.50
C PHE A 87 1.69 7.51 -6.29
N LYS A 88 2.65 6.60 -6.17
CA LYS A 88 3.90 6.59 -6.93
C LYS A 88 4.26 5.16 -7.32
N THR A 89 5.17 5.07 -8.27
CA THR A 89 5.79 3.81 -8.65
C THR A 89 7.31 3.95 -8.55
N TYR A 90 7.97 2.83 -8.29
CA TYR A 90 9.43 2.74 -8.27
C TYR A 90 9.89 1.42 -8.88
N LYS A 91 11.16 1.37 -9.28
CA LYS A 91 11.84 0.14 -9.68
C LYS A 91 13.05 -0.06 -8.78
N GLU A 92 13.25 -1.29 -8.34
CA GLU A 92 14.47 -1.62 -7.62
C GLU A 92 15.64 -1.74 -8.62
N PRO A 93 16.84 -1.29 -8.26
CA PRO A 93 18.00 -1.39 -9.15
C PRO A 93 18.33 -2.86 -9.43
N GLY A 94 18.20 -3.26 -10.70
CA GLY A 94 18.40 -4.64 -11.14
C GLY A 94 17.12 -5.49 -11.16
N ASP A 95 15.96 -4.89 -10.88
CA ASP A 95 14.64 -5.51 -11.08
C ASP A 95 13.83 -4.69 -12.10
N ASP A 96 13.30 -5.36 -13.12
CA ASP A 96 12.43 -4.74 -14.12
C ASP A 96 10.99 -4.58 -13.63
N THR A 97 10.66 -5.19 -12.49
CA THR A 97 9.36 -5.14 -11.82
C THR A 97 9.04 -3.72 -11.39
N LEU A 98 7.85 -3.24 -11.78
CA LEU A 98 7.33 -1.95 -11.36
C LEU A 98 6.57 -2.13 -10.06
N TYR A 99 7.08 -1.55 -8.98
CA TYR A 99 6.43 -1.53 -7.68
C TYR A 99 5.53 -0.31 -7.56
N CYS A 100 4.40 -0.50 -6.89
CA CYS A 100 3.41 0.54 -6.64
C CYS A 100 3.34 0.82 -5.14
N HIS A 101 3.36 2.10 -4.76
CA HIS A 101 3.25 2.48 -3.35
C HIS A 101 2.56 3.83 -3.12
N LEU A 102 2.14 4.07 -1.88
CA LEU A 102 1.70 5.38 -1.42
C LEU A 102 2.81 6.05 -0.62
N VAL A 103 3.13 7.30 -0.95
CA VAL A 103 4.07 8.13 -0.18
C VAL A 103 3.35 9.31 0.45
N ASN A 104 3.97 9.92 1.46
CA ASN A 104 3.38 11.00 2.24
C ASN A 104 2.00 10.59 2.75
N SER A 105 1.91 9.35 3.25
CA SER A 105 0.64 8.76 3.61
C SER A 105 0.27 9.12 5.04
N GLU A 106 -1.01 9.30 5.30
CA GLU A 106 -1.63 9.32 6.61
C GLU A 106 -2.32 7.98 6.83
N MET A 107 -2.07 7.34 7.97
CA MET A 107 -2.70 6.08 8.37
C MET A 107 -3.60 6.32 9.58
N GLN A 108 -4.80 5.75 9.56
CA GLN A 108 -5.73 5.75 10.67
C GLN A 108 -6.23 4.32 10.95
N VAL A 109 -6.22 3.90 12.20
CA VAL A 109 -6.82 2.64 12.65
C VAL A 109 -8.32 2.82 12.80
N LYS A 110 -9.11 1.82 12.37
CA LYS A 110 -10.58 1.81 12.48
C LYS A 110 -11.08 1.14 13.76
#